data_AF-A0A433WZA5-F1
#
_entry.id   AF-A0A433WZA5-F1
#
_cell.length_a   1.000
_cell.length_b   1.000
_cell.length_c   1.000
_cell.angle_alpha   90.00
_cell.angle_beta   90.00
_cell.angle_gamma   90.00
#
_symmetry.space_group_name_H-M   'P 1'
#
loop_
_entity.id
_entity.type
_entity.pdbx_description
1 polymer ?
#
loop_
_entity_poly.entity_id
_entity_poly.type
_entity_poly.pdbx_seq_one_letter_code
_entity_poly.pdbx_strand_id
1 'polypeptide(L)' 'MMYPTLDSLYEAIKTGSVGLSFSLPTYGGAEPVNAPEIWSWDVDRYMVGTCAADLSLIPRDEWAGDVKLEG' A
#
# COMPACT_ATOMS: atom_id res chain seq x y z
N MET A 1 10.38 -16.66 1.65
CA MET A 1 10.86 -15.27 1.67
C MET A 1 9.75 -14.42 2.25
N MET A 2 9.95 -13.82 3.43
CA MET A 2 9.07 -12.76 3.94
C MET A 2 9.74 -11.44 3.57
N TYR A 3 9.07 -10.61 2.79
CA TYR A 3 9.54 -9.24 2.50
C TYR A 3 9.51 -8.47 3.83
N PRO A 4 10.65 -8.03 4.37
CA PRO A 4 10.72 -7.48 5.72
C PRO A 4 10.15 -6.06 5.83
N THR A 5 10.04 -5.35 4.70
CA THR A 5 9.55 -3.97 4.63
C THR A 5 8.64 -3.75 3.43
N LEU A 6 7.81 -2.70 3.49
CA LEU A 6 6.93 -2.28 2.40
C LEU A 6 7.74 -1.99 1.13
N ASP A 7 8.91 -1.37 1.25
CA ASP A 7 9.81 -1.08 0.12
C ASP A 7 10.31 -2.38 -0.55
N SER A 8 10.65 -3.40 0.23
CA SER A 8 11.09 -4.69 -0.31
C SER A 8 9.96 -5.40 -1.06
N LEU A 9 8.73 -5.30 -0.54
CA LEU A 9 7.54 -5.85 -1.20
C LEU A 9 7.22 -5.09 -2.48
N TYR A 10 7.28 -3.76 -2.43
CA TYR A 10 7.08 -2.87 -3.57
C TYR A 10 8.01 -3.24 -4.73
N GLU A 11 9.31 -3.34 -4.46
CA GLU A 11 10.31 -3.73 -5.46
C GLU A 11 10.04 -5.14 -6.02
N ALA A 12 9.63 -6.09 -5.17
CA ALA A 12 9.29 -7.44 -5.60
C ALA A 12 8.08 -7.46 -6.55
N ILE A 13 7.09 -6.60 -6.32
CA ILE A 13 5.94 -6.44 -7.20
C ILE A 13 6.36 -5.76 -8.51
N LYS A 14 7.18 -4.70 -8.45
CA LYS A 14 7.68 -3.97 -9.64
C LYS A 14 8.54 -4.86 -10.53
N THR A 15 9.33 -5.76 -9.95
CA THR A 15 10.15 -6.73 -10.68
C THR A 15 9.35 -7.94 -11.19
N GLY A 16 8.06 -8.06 -10.84
CA GLY A 16 7.24 -9.22 -11.19
C GLY A 16 7.57 -10.49 -10.42
N SER A 17 8.37 -10.38 -9.35
CA SER A 17 8.69 -11.49 -8.44
C SER A 17 7.48 -11.87 -7.58
N VAL A 18 6.57 -10.93 -7.33
CA VAL A 18 5.33 -11.11 -6.55
C VAL A 18 4.13 -10.56 -7.31
N GLY A 19 3.04 -11.34 -7.32
CA GLY A 19 1.75 -10.87 -7.80
C GLY A 19 1.05 -9.98 -6.78
N LEU A 20 0.42 -8.92 -7.27
CA LEU A 20 -0.52 -8.12 -6.49
C LEU A 20 -1.68 -8.96 -5.99
N SER A 21 -1.93 -8.91 -4.70
CA SER A 21 -2.99 -9.67 -4.05
C SER A 21 -3.54 -8.90 -2.86
N PHE A 22 -4.81 -9.17 -2.51
CA PHE A 22 -5.42 -8.60 -1.30
C PHE A 22 -4.85 -9.20 0.00
N SER A 23 -4.07 -10.28 -0.09
CA SER A 23 -3.44 -10.95 1.06
C SER A 23 -2.01 -10.50 1.31
N LEU A 24 -1.64 -9.30 0.83
CA LEU A 24 -0.30 -8.78 1.06
C LEU A 24 -0.08 -8.46 2.54
N PRO A 25 1.13 -8.71 3.07
CA PRO A 25 1.45 -8.38 4.45
C PRO A 25 1.35 -6.86 4.63
N THR A 26 0.87 -6.46 5.80
CA THR A 26 0.86 -5.07 6.24
C THR A 26 1.95 -4.90 7.29
N TYR A 27 2.70 -3.82 7.19
CA TYR A 27 3.90 -3.59 7.98
C TYR A 27 3.63 -2.77 9.25
N GLY A 28 2.36 -2.46 9.50
CA GLY A 28 1.88 -1.69 10.65
C GLY A 28 1.08 -0.47 10.22
N GLY A 29 0.49 0.23 11.20
CA GLY A 29 -0.36 1.41 10.98
C GLY A 29 -1.85 1.08 10.85
N ALA A 30 -2.67 2.12 10.88
CA ALA A 30 -4.12 1.98 10.79
C ALA A 30 -4.54 1.44 9.42
N GLU A 31 -5.52 0.53 9.41
CA GLU A 31 -6.14 0.05 8.19
C GLU A 31 -6.80 1.24 7.46
N PRO A 32 -6.50 1.45 6.17
CA PRO A 32 -7.13 2.51 5.40
C PRO A 32 -8.62 2.20 5.17
N VAL A 33 -9.47 3.18 5.42
CA VAL A 33 -10.91 3.04 5.21
C VAL A 33 -11.24 3.28 3.73
N ASN A 34 -11.95 2.36 3.08
CA ASN A 34 -12.43 2.49 1.70
C ASN A 34 -11.36 2.79 0.65
N ALA A 35 -10.23 2.08 0.67
CA ALA A 35 -9.17 2.27 -0.32
C ALA A 35 -8.99 1.03 -1.20
N PRO A 36 -9.81 0.85 -2.25
CA PRO A 36 -9.69 -0.28 -3.18
C PRO A 36 -8.37 -0.28 -3.97
N GLU A 37 -7.70 0.88 -4.01
CA GLU A 37 -6.41 1.07 -4.66
C GLU A 37 -5.24 0.90 -3.68
N ILE A 38 -5.48 0.67 -2.39
CA ILE A 38 -4.42 0.36 -1.42
C ILE A 38 -4.24 -1.14 -1.30
N TRP A 39 -3.03 -1.60 -1.57
CA TRP A 39 -2.68 -3.02 -1.54
C TRP A 39 -1.92 -3.42 -0.28
N SER A 40 -1.08 -2.51 0.24
CA SER A 40 -0.34 -2.71 1.47
C SER A 40 0.02 -1.35 2.07
N TRP A 41 0.45 -1.34 3.32
CA TRP A 41 0.76 -0.13 4.05
C TRP A 41 1.72 -0.37 5.19
N ASP A 42 2.35 0.71 5.61
CA ASP A 42 3.14 0.81 6.82
C ASP A 42 2.64 1.97 7.71
N VAL A 43 3.35 2.24 8.80
CA VAL A 43 2.96 3.25 9.79
C VAL A 43 2.93 4.66 9.20
N ASP A 44 3.73 4.92 8.17
CA ASP A 44 3.97 6.26 7.61
C ASP A 44 3.52 6.40 6.15
N ARG A 45 3.37 5.29 5.41
CA ARG A 45 3.11 5.28 3.96
C ARG A 45 2.06 4.25 3.55
N TYR A 46 1.38 4.53 2.44
CA TYR A 46 0.49 3.61 1.74
C TYR A 46 1.08 3.19 0.40
N MET A 47 0.86 1.92 0.05
CA MET A 47 1.18 1.37 -1.26
C MET A 47 -0.10 1.35 -2.10
N VAL A 48 -0.21 2.36 -2.96
CA VAL A 48 -1.38 2.60 -3.81
C VAL A 48 -1.12 2.20 -5.26
N GLY A 49 -2.15 1.80 -5.96
CA GLY A 49 -2.13 1.61 -7.40
C GLY A 49 -3.27 0.71 -7.87
N THR A 50 -3.42 0.56 -9.17
CA THR A 50 -4.39 -0.40 -9.75
C THR A 50 -3.71 -1.69 -10.19
N CYS A 51 -2.41 -1.64 -10.49
CA CYS A 51 -1.61 -2.77 -10.96
C CYS A 51 -0.11 -2.58 -10.63
N ALA A 52 0.70 -3.61 -10.88
CA ALA A 52 2.13 -3.60 -10.55
C ALA A 52 2.89 -2.47 -11.27
N ALA A 53 2.46 -2.14 -12.49
CA ALA A 53 3.08 -1.08 -13.28
C ALA A 53 2.80 0.32 -12.69
N ASP A 54 1.55 0.54 -12.26
CA ASP A 54 1.00 1.80 -11.77
C ASP A 54 1.21 2.02 -10.25
N LEU A 55 1.88 1.09 -9.60
CA LEU A 55 2.08 1.09 -8.17
C LEU A 55 2.99 2.23 -7.72
N SER A 56 2.59 2.94 -6.68
CA SER A 56 3.32 4.04 -6.05
C SER A 56 3.26 3.96 -4.53
N LEU A 57 4.34 4.42 -3.89
CA LEU A 57 4.38 4.60 -2.45
C LEU A 57 4.13 6.07 -2.15
N ILE A 58 3.09 6.35 -1.38
CA ILE A 58 2.74 7.71 -0.97
C ILE A 58 2.78 7.82 0.55
N PRO A 59 3.18 8.97 1.10
CA PRO A 59 3.02 9.25 2.52
C PRO A 59 1.55 9.22 2.94
N ARG A 60 1.27 8.75 4.17
CA ARG A 60 -0.08 8.82 4.74
C ARG A 60 -0.62 10.25 4.81
N ASP A 61 0.27 11.22 5.01
CA ASP A 61 -0.06 12.64 5.06
C ASP A 61 -0.47 13.20 3.69
N GLU A 62 0.08 12.64 2.60
CA GLU A 62 -0.27 13.01 1.22
C GLU A 62 -1.51 12.26 0.70
N TRP A 63 -1.87 11.14 1.32
CA TRP A 63 -3.07 10.40 0.96
C TRP A 63 -4.32 11.14 1.43
N ALA A 64 -4.82 12.02 0.58
CA ALA A 64 -6.12 12.69 0.72
C ALA A 64 -7.30 11.75 0.40
N GLY A 65 -7.17 10.44 0.67
CA GLY A 65 -8.24 9.48 0.53
C GLY A 65 -9.35 9.83 1.51
N ASP A 66 -10.31 10.61 1.01
CA ASP A 66 -11.53 11.14 1.64
C ASP A 66 -11.59 10.82 3.13
N VAL A 67 -10.89 11.61 3.93
CA VAL A 67 -11.25 11.77 5.33
C VAL A 67 -12.65 12.35 5.26
N LYS A 68 -13.70 11.52 5.23
CA LYS A 68 -15.03 11.95 5.60
C LYS A 68 -14.89 12.42 7.04
N LEU A 69 -14.56 13.70 7.17
CA LEU A 69 -14.92 14.51 8.30
C LEU A 69 -16.45 14.49 8.29
N GLU A 70 -17.03 13.45 8.89
CA GLU A 70 -18.40 13.53 9.36
C GLU A 70 -18.40 14.59 10.46
N GLY A 71 -18.68 15.83 10.02
CA GLY A 71 -19.08 16.92 10.89
C GLY A 71 -20.54 16.83 11.26
#